data_AF-A0A8H5ZV26-F1
#
_entry.id   AF-A0A8H5ZV26-F1
#
_cell.length_a   1.000
_cell.length_b   1.000
_cell.length_c   1.000
_cell.angle_alpha   90.00
_cell.angle_beta   90.00
_cell.angle_gamma   90.00
#
_symmetry.space_group_name_H-M   'P 1'
#
loop_
_entity.id
_entity.type
_entity.pdbx_description
1 polymer ?
#
loop_
_entity_poly.entity_id
_entity_poly.type
_entity_poly.pdbx_seq_one_letter_code
_entity_poly.pdbx_strand_id
1 'polypeptide(L)' 'AWADGLVDAKCSVESKPVGNVKAWWRAGKCLAEMGRWEEAQVAIDKGLEFEPRSGEGAKELVALLEEVNEGIKRSGSA' A
#
# COMPACT_ATOMS: atom_id res chain seq x y z
N ALA A 1 9.77 -2.58 -13.77
CA ALA A 1 9.34 -3.77 -13.01
C ALA A 1 8.63 -3.34 -11.72
N TRP A 2 8.01 -4.25 -10.96
CA TRP A 2 7.39 -3.92 -9.66
C TRP A 2 8.38 -3.31 -8.66
N ALA A 3 9.64 -3.75 -8.69
CA ALA A 3 10.70 -3.18 -7.87
C ALA A 3 10.96 -1.69 -8.18
N ASP A 4 11.08 -1.31 -9.46
CA ASP A 4 11.29 0.10 -9.85
C ASP A 4 10.08 0.97 -9.47
N GLY A 5 8.88 0.45 -9.67
CA GLY A 5 7.64 1.12 -9.28
C GLY A 5 7.54 1.35 -7.78
N LEU A 6 8.05 0.42 -6.97
CA LEU A 6 8.14 0.59 -5.52
C LEU A 6 9.14 1.69 -5.15
N VAL A 7 10.30 1.76 -5.81
CA VAL A 7 11.30 2.79 -5.54
C VAL A 7 10.71 4.18 -5.82
N ASP A 8 10.09 4.37 -6.99
CA ASP A 8 9.40 5.62 -7.34
C ASP A 8 8.31 6.00 -6.33
N ALA A 9 7.45 5.04 -5.98
CA ALA A 9 6.38 5.25 -5.03
C ALA A 9 6.90 5.64 -3.64
N LYS A 10 7.97 4.99 -3.17
CA LYS A 10 8.63 5.31 -1.89
C LYS A 10 9.19 6.73 -1.88
N CYS A 11 9.93 7.12 -2.92
CA CYS A 11 10.45 8.49 -3.03
C CYS A 11 9.33 9.54 -3.05
N SER A 12 8.20 9.22 -3.69
CA SER A 12 7.03 10.12 -3.76
C SER A 12 6.38 10.32 -2.39
N VAL A 13 6.14 9.26 -1.63
CA VAL A 13 5.55 9.38 -0.29
C VAL A 13 6.50 9.99 0.74
N GLU A 14 7.81 9.80 0.59
CA GLU A 14 8.83 10.48 1.40
C GLU A 14 8.84 11.99 1.16
N SER A 15 8.65 12.41 -0.09
CA SER A 15 8.60 13.82 -0.47
C SER A 15 7.27 14.50 -0.09
N LYS A 16 6.16 13.77 -0.26
CA LYS A 16 4.81 14.26 0.02
C LYS A 16 3.95 13.13 0.60
N PRO A 17 3.92 12.97 1.93
CA PRO A 17 3.17 11.90 2.58
C PRO A 17 1.66 12.18 2.65
N VAL A 18 1.25 13.45 2.81
CA VAL A 18 -0.15 13.88 2.93
C VAL A 18 -0.73 14.27 1.56
N GLY A 19 -1.97 13.91 1.30
CA GLY A 19 -2.70 14.18 0.06
C GLY A 19 -2.18 13.37 -1.13
N ASN A 20 -1.49 12.26 -0.87
CA ASN A 20 -0.80 11.45 -1.88
C ASN A 20 -1.20 9.97 -1.81
N VAL A 21 -2.50 9.72 -1.67
CA VAL A 21 -3.06 8.37 -1.59
C VAL A 21 -2.58 7.46 -2.73
N LYS A 22 -2.47 7.98 -3.95
CA LYS A 22 -2.03 7.18 -5.11
C LYS A 22 -0.63 6.64 -4.98
N ALA A 23 0.30 7.38 -4.38
CA ALA A 23 1.67 6.90 -4.17
C ALA A 23 1.71 5.80 -3.09
N TRP A 24 0.96 5.97 -2.00
CA TRP A 24 0.77 4.91 -1.00
C TRP A 24 0.16 3.64 -1.60
N TRP A 25 -0.85 3.80 -2.44
CA TRP A 25 -1.50 2.67 -3.13
C TRP A 25 -0.52 1.96 -4.06
N ARG A 26 0.26 2.72 -4.84
CA ARG A 26 1.28 2.16 -5.73
C ARG A 26 2.36 1.41 -4.96
N ALA A 27 2.81 1.95 -3.82
CA ALA A 27 3.78 1.26 -2.96
C ALA A 27 3.21 -0.08 -2.45
N GLY A 28 1.99 -0.07 -1.91
CA GLY A 28 1.29 -1.27 -1.44
C GLY A 28 1.11 -2.30 -2.56
N LYS A 29 0.65 -1.88 -3.74
CA LYS A 29 0.40 -2.79 -4.86
C LYS A 29 1.70 -3.42 -5.38
N CYS A 30 2.77 -2.65 -5.50
CA CYS A 30 4.07 -3.20 -5.92
C CYS A 30 4.57 -4.27 -4.92
N LEU A 31 4.42 -4.04 -3.61
CA LEU A 31 4.80 -5.00 -2.58
C LEU A 31 3.96 -6.27 -2.63
N ALA A 32 2.64 -6.12 -2.77
CA ALA A 32 1.69 -7.22 -2.91
C ALA A 32 2.01 -8.12 -4.11
N GLU A 33 2.26 -7.53 -5.28
CA GLU A 33 2.59 -8.26 -6.52
C GLU A 33 3.95 -8.96 -6.46
N MET A 34 4.84 -8.52 -5.55
CA MET A 34 6.10 -9.23 -5.23
C MET A 34 5.92 -10.29 -4.13
N GLY A 35 4.70 -10.54 -3.65
CA GLY A 35 4.42 -11.47 -2.55
C GLY A 35 4.87 -10.99 -1.17
N ARG A 36 5.26 -9.72 -1.04
CA ARG A 36 5.74 -9.10 0.21
C ARG A 36 4.56 -8.51 0.97
N TRP A 37 3.64 -9.36 1.38
CA TRP A 37 2.31 -8.98 1.86
C TRP A 37 2.35 -8.15 3.16
N GLU A 38 3.19 -8.52 4.12
CA GLU A 38 3.33 -7.82 5.40
C GLU A 38 3.87 -6.40 5.20
N GLU A 39 4.82 -6.23 4.29
CA GLU A 39 5.34 -4.90 3.93
C GLU A 39 4.28 -4.06 3.20
N ALA A 40 3.48 -4.69 2.33
CA ALA A 40 2.37 -4.02 1.66
C ALA A 40 1.37 -3.47 2.67
N GLN A 41 1.03 -4.26 3.69
CA GLN A 41 0.15 -3.85 4.78
C GLN A 41 0.70 -2.62 5.50
N VAL A 42 1.97 -2.65 5.92
CA VAL A 42 2.61 -1.52 6.60
C VAL A 42 2.62 -0.25 5.75
N ALA A 43 2.86 -0.36 4.43
CA ALA A 43 2.82 0.79 3.53
C ALA A 43 1.41 1.39 3.42
N ILE A 44 0.38 0.54 3.34
CA ILE A 44 -1.01 0.97 3.23
C ILE A 44 -1.50 1.61 4.54
N ASP A 45 -1.17 1.01 5.69
CA ASP A 45 -1.52 1.53 7.00
C ASP A 45 -0.94 2.93 7.22
N LYS A 46 0.34 3.15 6.86
CA LYS A 46 0.94 4.49 6.86
C LYS A 46 0.19 5.47 5.97
N GLY A 47 -0.23 5.05 4.77
CA GLY A 47 -1.04 5.89 3.89
C GLY A 47 -2.37 6.30 4.53
N LEU A 48 -3.00 5.40 5.28
CA LEU A 48 -4.26 5.63 6.00
C LEU A 48 -4.07 6.49 7.27
N GLU A 49 -2.88 6.56 7.85
CA GLU A 49 -2.54 7.51 8.92
C GLU A 49 -2.53 8.95 8.41
N PHE A 50 -2.03 9.18 7.18
CA PHE A 50 -2.00 10.50 6.56
C PHE A 50 -3.33 10.90 5.92
N GLU A 51 -4.09 9.93 5.40
CA GLU A 51 -5.34 10.14 4.69
C GLU A 51 -6.43 9.24 5.32
N PRO A 52 -7.20 9.78 6.29
CA PRO A 52 -8.17 9.00 7.04
C PRO A 52 -9.20 8.32 6.12
N ARG A 53 -9.66 7.13 6.50
CA ARG A 53 -10.62 6.29 5.74
C ARG A 53 -11.91 7.00 5.31
N SER A 54 -12.26 8.13 5.93
CA SER A 54 -13.39 8.97 5.57
C SER A 54 -13.17 9.85 4.32
N GLY A 55 -11.92 10.02 3.88
CA GLY A 55 -11.58 10.77 2.67
C GLY A 55 -11.83 9.96 1.40
N GLU A 56 -12.25 10.62 0.32
CA GLU A 56 -12.56 9.96 -0.95
C GLU A 56 -11.36 9.19 -1.53
N GLY A 57 -10.14 9.68 -1.30
CA GLY A 57 -8.92 9.00 -1.77
C GLY A 57 -8.62 7.69 -1.05
N ALA A 58 -8.96 7.57 0.24
CA ALA A 58 -8.58 6.41 1.06
C ALA A 58 -9.36 5.12 0.71
N LYS A 59 -10.45 5.21 -0.08
CA LYS A 59 -11.25 4.05 -0.50
C LYS A 59 -10.41 3.00 -1.24
N GLU A 60 -9.52 3.44 -2.13
CA GLU A 60 -8.65 2.55 -2.90
C GLU A 60 -7.60 1.86 -2.01
N LEU A 61 -7.11 2.55 -0.97
CA LEU A 61 -6.20 1.97 0.02
C LEU A 61 -6.88 0.92 0.88
N VAL A 62 -8.11 1.18 1.32
CA VAL A 62 -8.89 0.21 2.11
C VAL A 62 -9.18 -1.05 1.29
N ALA A 63 -9.59 -0.91 0.03
CA ALA A 63 -9.82 -2.05 -0.85
C ALA A 63 -8.53 -2.88 -1.08
N LEU A 64 -7.39 -2.20 -1.28
CA LEU A 64 -6.10 -2.88 -1.41
C LEU A 64 -5.67 -3.56 -0.10
N LEU A 65 -5.98 -2.97 1.05
CA LEU A 65 -5.69 -3.57 2.35
C LEU A 65 -6.44 -4.90 2.56
N GLU A 66 -7.68 -4.99 2.08
CA GLU A 66 -8.46 -6.23 2.11
C GLU A 66 -7.79 -7.32 1.25
N GLU A 67 -7.40 -6.99 0.02
CA GLU A 67 -6.63 -7.90 -0.87
C GLU A 67 -5.34 -8.38 -0.21
N VAL A 68 -4.57 -7.47 0.38
CA VAL A 68 -3.31 -7.78 1.07
C VAL A 68 -3.55 -8.70 2.26
N ASN A 69 -4.57 -8.44 3.08
CA ASN A 69 -4.91 -9.29 4.23
C ASN A 69 -5.29 -10.71 3.80
N GLU A 70 -5.97 -10.87 2.67
CA GLU A 70 -6.22 -12.20 2.10
C GLU A 70 -4.94 -12.86 1.59
N GLY A 71 -4.01 -12.08 1.02
CA GLY A 71 -2.67 -12.54 0.64
C GLY A 71 -1.89 -13.09 1.83
N ILE A 72 -1.86 -12.35 2.95
CA ILE A 72 -1.23 -12.77 4.22
C ILE A 72 -1.84 -14.08 4.74
N LYS A 73 -3.18 -14.19 4.74
CA LYS A 73 -3.85 -15.42 5.18
C LYS A 73 -3.46 -16.61 4.32
N ARG A 74 -3.36 -16.40 3.00
CA ARG A 74 -2.94 -17.44 2.05
C ARG A 74 -1.48 -17.83 2.22
N SER A 75 -0.58 -16.88 2.44
CA SER A 75 0.86 -17.16 2.65
C SER A 75 1.18 -17.77 4.01
N GLY A 76 0.43 -17.42 5.06
CA GLY A 76 0.61 -17.96 6.41
C GLY A 76 -0.09 -19.30 6.67
N SER A 77 -0.85 -19.82 5.70
CA SER A 77 -1.52 -21.13 5.76
C SER A 77 -0.73 -22.25 5.09
N ALA A 78 0.56 -22.02 4.82
CA ALA A 78 1.53 -23.00 4.30
C ALA A 78 2.48 -23.45 5.44
#